data_AF-A0A6A3W6Y9-F1
#
_entry.id   AF-A0A6A3W6Y9-F1
#
_cell.length_a   1.000
_cell.length_b   1.000
_cell.length_c   1.000
_cell.angle_alpha   90.00
_cell.angle_beta   90.00
_cell.angle_gamma   90.00
#
_symmetry.space_group_name_H-M   'P 1'
#
loop_
_entity.id
_entity.type
_entity.pdbx_description
1 polymer ?
#
loop_
_entity_poly.entity_id
_entity_poly.type
_entity_poly.pdbx_seq_one_letter_code
_entity_poly.pdbx_strand_id
1 'polypeptide(L)'
;MEYAMPLVDDVLTEMEAYLWFCSLDAASRFWAVMMTRRARKISAFVCALGHFEWLRMPFGLKNAPMIYQRMIDNALWGIGFDETADAEDRAGVTEASVSPNEAPRTKFEADRALSTTESAVATLVNSPLADMYSSGEPDESSLVPVLDRRSFVDDICFGSETFEACLATLGRLLSRFQECRISVSFSKSLFVQRKVGFLSHDVSAAGIAPDAKKAAAVTELSFPASKKGVQSFLGALNYYSRFIQDFAVYSAASTS
;
A
#
# COMPACT_ATOMS: atom_id res chain seq x y z
N MET A 1 -17.97 -2.55 -7.72
CA MET A 1 -17.06 -3.45 -7.00
C MET A 1 -16.41 -2.58 -5.92
N GLU A 2 -16.84 -2.77 -4.67
CA GLU A 2 -16.27 -2.07 -3.52
C GLU A 2 -15.26 -3.02 -2.86
N TYR A 3 -13.97 -2.71 -2.98
CA TYR A 3 -12.90 -3.38 -2.25
C TYR A 3 -12.85 -2.86 -0.81
N ALA A 4 -12.97 -3.74 0.18
CA ALA A 4 -13.00 -3.36 1.59
C ALA A 4 -11.62 -2.90 2.06
N MET A 5 -11.53 -1.67 2.56
CA MET A 5 -10.30 -1.16 3.17
C MET A 5 -10.08 -1.84 4.53
N PRO A 6 -8.85 -2.28 4.85
CA PRO A 6 -8.54 -2.82 6.16
C PRO A 6 -8.72 -1.76 7.26
N LEU A 7 -9.14 -2.19 8.44
CA LEU A 7 -9.08 -1.35 9.63
C LEU A 7 -7.63 -1.29 10.12
N VAL A 8 -7.22 -0.13 10.63
CA VAL A 8 -5.87 0.07 11.18
C VAL A 8 -5.57 -0.90 12.32
N ASP A 9 -6.59 -1.27 13.10
CA ASP A 9 -6.51 -2.23 14.20
C ASP A 9 -6.16 -3.63 13.71
N ASP A 10 -6.82 -4.09 12.63
CA ASP A 10 -6.54 -5.40 12.02
C ASP A 10 -5.09 -5.47 11.51
N VAL A 11 -4.62 -4.39 10.88
CA VAL A 11 -3.25 -4.32 10.33
C VAL A 11 -2.20 -4.34 11.45
N LEU A 12 -2.55 -3.84 12.64
CA LEU A 12 -1.67 -3.75 13.80
C LEU A 12 -1.70 -5.00 14.70
N THR A 13 -2.65 -5.92 14.54
CA THR A 13 -2.82 -7.09 15.42
C THR A 13 -1.59 -8.02 15.38
N GLU A 14 -1.19 -8.65 16.48
CA GLU A 14 -0.06 -9.61 16.53
C GLU A 14 1.34 -9.06 16.17
N MET A 15 1.53 -7.75 16.00
CA MET A 15 2.89 -7.21 15.76
C MET A 15 3.81 -7.35 16.98
N GLU A 16 3.23 -7.56 18.15
CA GLU A 16 3.89 -7.71 19.45
C GLU A 16 4.77 -8.97 19.52
N ALA A 17 4.50 -9.96 18.67
CA ALA A 17 5.25 -11.22 18.62
C ALA A 17 6.64 -11.08 17.99
N TYR A 18 6.91 -9.97 17.29
CA TYR A 18 8.15 -9.79 16.54
C TYR A 18 9.19 -8.98 17.33
N LEU A 19 10.47 -9.30 17.09
CA LEU A 19 11.60 -8.58 17.66
C LEU A 19 12.20 -7.56 16.68
N TRP A 20 12.14 -7.88 15.39
CA TRP A 20 12.70 -7.09 14.30
C TRP A 20 11.63 -6.72 13.29
N PHE A 21 11.55 -5.45 12.93
CA PHE A 21 10.49 -4.86 12.12
C PHE A 21 11.04 -4.15 10.90
N CYS A 22 10.32 -4.23 9.79
CA CYS A 22 10.47 -3.37 8.63
C CYS A 22 9.18 -2.59 8.41
N SER A 23 9.29 -1.28 8.18
CA SER A 23 8.18 -0.40 7.79
C SER A 23 8.55 0.23 6.45
N LEU A 24 7.80 -0.06 5.40
CA LEU A 24 8.08 0.35 4.02
C LEU A 24 7.01 1.35 3.55
N ASP A 25 7.44 2.43 2.89
CA ASP A 25 6.57 3.40 2.20
C ASP A 25 6.67 3.17 0.69
N ALA A 26 5.55 2.83 0.05
CA ALA A 26 5.48 2.74 -1.41
C ALA A 26 5.56 4.14 -2.04
N ALA A 27 6.64 4.42 -2.77
CA ALA A 27 6.95 5.74 -3.31
C ALA A 27 6.05 6.16 -4.48
N SER A 28 5.69 5.19 -5.32
CA SER A 28 4.99 5.46 -6.58
C SER A 28 3.50 5.74 -6.38
N ARG A 29 2.92 5.33 -5.24
CA ARG A 29 1.48 5.45 -4.92
C ARG A 29 0.61 5.12 -6.14
N PHE A 30 -0.48 5.86 -6.33
CA PHE A 30 -1.41 5.70 -7.45
C PHE A 30 -0.73 5.76 -8.83
N TRP A 31 0.38 6.48 -8.98
CA TRP A 31 1.09 6.52 -10.27
C TRP A 31 1.61 5.16 -10.68
N ALA A 32 1.78 4.18 -9.78
CA ALA A 32 2.13 2.81 -10.17
C ALA A 32 1.07 2.17 -11.08
N VAL A 33 -0.20 2.61 -11.00
CA VAL A 33 -1.33 2.02 -11.71
C VAL A 33 -1.50 2.68 -13.08
N MET A 34 -1.49 1.87 -14.14
CA MET A 34 -1.83 2.32 -15.50
C MET A 34 -3.34 2.46 -15.68
N MET A 35 -3.75 3.51 -16.39
CA MET A 35 -5.16 3.75 -16.70
C MET A 35 -5.60 2.91 -17.89
N THR A 36 -6.75 2.24 -17.77
CA THR A 36 -7.38 1.55 -18.91
C THR A 36 -7.79 2.56 -19.99
N ARG A 37 -7.77 2.17 -21.28
CA ARG A 37 -8.14 3.07 -22.40
C ARG A 37 -9.48 3.77 -22.19
N ARG A 38 -10.45 3.09 -21.59
CA ARG A 38 -11.76 3.67 -21.22
C ARG A 38 -11.62 4.74 -20.14
N ALA A 39 -10.94 4.43 -19.03
CA ALA A 39 -10.77 5.36 -17.92
C ALA A 39 -10.01 6.63 -18.35
N ARG A 40 -9.01 6.48 -19.21
CA ARG A 40 -8.25 7.60 -19.79
C ARG A 40 -9.15 8.64 -20.46
N LYS A 41 -10.01 8.19 -21.37
CA LYS A 41 -10.96 9.05 -22.10
C LYS A 41 -11.91 9.79 -21.18
N ILE A 42 -12.34 9.15 -20.09
CA ILE A 42 -13.27 9.74 -19.11
C ILE A 42 -12.55 10.75 -18.20
N SER A 43 -11.28 10.48 -17.86
CA SER A 43 -10.46 11.33 -16.99
C SER A 43 -9.71 12.45 -17.72
N ALA A 44 -9.96 12.62 -19.02
CA ALA A 44 -9.27 13.61 -19.82
C ALA A 44 -9.61 15.03 -19.39
N PHE A 45 -8.66 15.94 -19.53
CA PHE A 45 -8.81 17.33 -19.11
C PHE A 45 -8.31 18.29 -20.19
N VAL A 46 -8.83 19.52 -20.13
CA VAL A 46 -8.46 20.59 -21.05
C VAL A 46 -7.68 21.64 -20.27
N CYS A 47 -6.57 22.10 -20.83
CA CYS A 47 -5.88 23.30 -20.38
C CYS A 47 -5.59 24.21 -21.58
N ALA A 48 -4.98 25.37 -21.34
CA ALA A 48 -4.67 26.34 -22.40
C ALA A 48 -3.78 25.75 -23.53
N LEU A 49 -3.07 24.66 -23.25
CA LEU A 49 -2.19 23.97 -24.20
C LEU A 49 -2.90 22.86 -25.00
N GLY A 50 -4.17 22.55 -24.71
CA GLY A 50 -4.96 21.55 -25.43
C GLY A 50 -5.60 20.50 -24.52
N HIS A 51 -5.93 19.36 -25.14
CA HIS A 51 -6.61 18.23 -24.48
C HIS A 51 -5.60 17.15 -24.11
N PHE A 52 -5.59 16.75 -22.83
CA PHE A 52 -4.64 15.79 -22.27
C PHE A 52 -5.35 14.63 -21.60
N GLU A 53 -4.73 13.46 -21.68
CA GLU A 53 -5.19 12.25 -21.02
C GLU A 53 -4.13 11.74 -20.05
N TRP A 54 -4.57 11.17 -18.94
CA TRP A 54 -3.67 10.52 -18.00
C TRP A 54 -3.28 9.13 -18.49
N LEU A 55 -1.99 8.78 -18.49
CA LEU A 55 -1.55 7.41 -18.75
C LEU A 55 -1.56 6.54 -17.47
N ARG A 56 -1.30 7.18 -16.34
CA ARG A 56 -1.27 6.59 -15.00
C ARG A 56 -2.35 7.23 -14.13
N MET A 57 -2.76 6.54 -13.07
CA MET A 57 -3.88 6.96 -12.24
C MET A 57 -3.60 8.30 -11.56
N PRO A 58 -4.39 9.35 -11.84
CA PRO A 58 -4.24 10.64 -11.19
C PRO A 58 -4.84 10.63 -9.78
N PHE A 59 -4.38 11.56 -8.94
CA PHE A 59 -5.03 11.84 -7.66
C PHE A 59 -6.44 12.43 -7.87
N GLY A 60 -7.32 12.21 -6.88
CA GLY A 60 -8.68 12.77 -6.86
C GLY A 60 -9.77 11.85 -7.44
N LEU A 61 -9.41 10.70 -8.02
CA LEU A 61 -10.39 9.69 -8.40
C LEU A 61 -10.93 8.98 -7.16
N LYS A 62 -12.26 8.93 -7.00
CA LYS A 62 -12.95 8.35 -5.84
C LYS A 62 -12.49 6.92 -5.52
N ASN A 63 -12.24 6.11 -6.54
CA ASN A 63 -11.91 4.69 -6.38
C ASN A 63 -10.40 4.42 -6.40
N ALA A 64 -9.55 5.44 -6.57
CA ALA A 64 -8.10 5.25 -6.67
C ALA A 64 -7.48 4.53 -5.46
N PRO A 65 -7.82 4.89 -4.20
CA PRO A 65 -7.25 4.20 -3.03
C PRO A 65 -7.60 2.72 -3.00
N MET A 66 -8.84 2.37 -3.36
CA MET A 66 -9.33 0.99 -3.34
C MET A 66 -8.63 0.13 -4.40
N ILE A 67 -8.45 0.68 -5.61
CA ILE A 67 -7.73 0.00 -6.69
C ILE A 67 -6.26 -0.18 -6.33
N TYR A 68 -5.66 0.83 -5.70
CA TYR A 68 -4.27 0.75 -5.30
C TYR A 68 -4.03 -0.23 -4.16
N GLN A 69 -4.88 -0.22 -3.13
CA GLN A 69 -4.86 -1.19 -2.04
C GLN A 69 -4.90 -2.61 -2.59
N ARG A 70 -5.85 -2.88 -3.49
CA ARG A 70 -5.99 -4.18 -4.15
C ARG A 70 -4.72 -4.60 -4.89
N MET A 71 -4.07 -3.68 -5.61
CA MET A 71 -2.81 -3.95 -6.29
C MET A 71 -1.69 -4.35 -5.32
N ILE A 72 -1.58 -3.65 -4.18
CA ILE A 72 -0.58 -3.98 -3.15
C ILE A 72 -0.90 -5.33 -2.53
N ASP A 73 -2.15 -5.59 -2.13
CA ASP A 73 -2.52 -6.86 -1.52
C ASP A 73 -2.22 -8.04 -2.47
N ASN A 74 -2.55 -7.93 -3.76
CA ASN A 74 -2.20 -8.96 -4.72
C ASN A 74 -0.68 -9.21 -4.82
N ALA A 75 0.13 -8.15 -4.75
CA ALA A 75 1.58 -8.27 -4.73
C ALA A 75 2.11 -8.93 -3.44
N LEU A 76 1.48 -8.69 -2.28
CA LEU A 76 1.89 -9.26 -0.99
C LEU A 76 1.56 -10.76 -0.87
N TRP A 77 0.36 -11.14 -1.32
CA TRP A 77 -0.17 -12.49 -1.19
C TRP A 77 0.22 -13.43 -2.33
N GLY A 78 1.06 -12.92 -3.23
CA GLY A 78 1.72 -13.74 -4.22
C GLY A 78 0.92 -13.92 -5.50
N ILE A 79 -0.27 -13.32 -5.65
CA ILE A 79 -1.08 -13.44 -6.88
C ILE A 79 -0.35 -12.76 -8.04
N GLY A 80 -0.02 -13.53 -9.08
CA GLY A 80 0.37 -13.04 -10.40
C GLY A 80 1.86 -13.07 -10.70
N PHE A 81 2.33 -14.18 -11.26
CA PHE A 81 2.90 -14.33 -12.61
C PHE A 81 2.63 -15.79 -13.01
N ASP A 82 1.95 -16.04 -14.13
CA ASP A 82 1.95 -17.38 -14.70
C ASP A 82 3.34 -17.57 -15.33
N GLU A 83 4.13 -18.51 -14.81
CA GLU A 83 5.50 -18.80 -15.28
C GLU A 83 5.56 -19.15 -16.77
N THR A 84 4.42 -19.38 -17.42
CA THR A 84 4.31 -19.71 -18.84
C THR A 84 4.36 -18.51 -19.79
N ALA A 85 4.14 -17.27 -19.32
CA ALA A 85 4.20 -16.08 -20.18
C ALA A 85 5.63 -15.53 -20.37
N ASP A 86 6.56 -15.88 -19.47
CA ASP A 86 7.93 -15.35 -19.46
C ASP A 86 8.98 -16.32 -20.02
N ALA A 87 8.56 -17.48 -20.56
CA ALA A 87 9.48 -18.38 -21.27
C ALA A 87 10.01 -17.76 -22.58
N GLU A 88 9.31 -16.80 -23.18
CA GLU A 88 9.79 -16.05 -24.35
C GLU A 88 10.65 -14.84 -23.97
N ASP A 89 10.53 -14.28 -22.76
CA ASP A 89 11.35 -13.13 -22.31
C ASP A 89 12.64 -13.59 -21.57
N ARG A 90 12.65 -14.80 -20.98
CA ARG A 90 13.86 -15.41 -20.39
C ARG A 90 14.89 -15.89 -21.42
N ALA A 91 14.52 -16.05 -22.69
CA ALA A 91 15.49 -16.31 -23.77
C ALA A 91 16.28 -15.05 -24.19
N GLY A 92 15.88 -13.86 -23.71
CA GLY A 92 16.57 -12.59 -23.95
C GLY A 92 17.57 -12.17 -22.85
N VAL A 93 17.65 -12.91 -21.74
CA VAL A 93 18.58 -12.64 -20.63
C VAL A 93 19.72 -13.65 -20.60
N THR A 94 20.38 -13.85 -21.74
CA THR A 94 21.83 -14.11 -21.69
C THR A 94 22.50 -12.79 -21.38
N GLU A 95 23.34 -12.77 -20.34
CA GLU A 95 24.24 -11.68 -19.93
C GLU A 95 24.17 -10.47 -20.85
N ALA A 96 23.48 -9.42 -20.41
CA ALA A 96 23.52 -8.13 -21.09
C ALA A 96 24.97 -7.63 -21.07
N SER A 97 25.73 -8.03 -22.08
CA SER A 97 26.82 -7.26 -22.61
C SER A 97 26.23 -5.88 -22.90
N VAL A 98 26.62 -4.91 -22.09
CA VAL A 98 26.30 -3.50 -22.29
C VAL A 98 26.80 -3.13 -23.69
N SER A 99 25.88 -3.14 -24.66
CA SER A 99 26.12 -2.50 -25.95
C SER A 99 26.07 -0.99 -25.72
N PRO A 100 27.13 -0.21 -26.04
CA PRO A 100 27.28 1.15 -25.51
C PRO A 100 26.34 2.21 -26.11
N ASN A 101 25.24 1.85 -26.79
CA ASN A 101 24.57 2.78 -27.72
C ASN A 101 23.03 2.85 -27.65
N GLU A 102 22.38 2.38 -26.59
CA GLU A 102 20.96 2.70 -26.36
C GLU A 102 20.83 3.94 -25.47
N ALA A 103 20.26 5.02 -26.02
CA ALA A 103 19.95 6.22 -25.27
C ALA A 103 19.01 5.89 -24.10
N PRO A 104 19.19 6.52 -22.92
CA PRO A 104 18.30 6.28 -21.78
C PRO A 104 16.88 6.68 -22.15
N ARG A 105 15.97 5.69 -22.25
CA ARG A 105 14.56 5.91 -22.53
C ARG A 105 13.95 6.73 -21.39
N THR A 106 13.21 7.77 -21.74
CA THR A 106 12.51 8.57 -20.73
C THR A 106 11.33 7.77 -20.15
N LYS A 107 10.97 8.04 -18.89
CA LYS A 107 9.76 7.44 -18.26
C LYS A 107 8.51 7.63 -19.12
N PHE A 108 8.42 8.75 -19.84
CA PHE A 108 7.30 9.08 -20.72
C PHE A 108 7.23 8.17 -21.96
N GLU A 109 8.37 7.85 -22.58
CA GLU A 109 8.44 6.92 -23.71
C GLU A 109 8.11 5.48 -23.28
N ALA A 110 8.61 5.06 -22.12
CA ALA A 110 8.28 3.76 -21.53
C ALA A 110 6.76 3.66 -21.23
N ASP A 111 6.17 4.69 -20.61
CA ASP A 111 4.73 4.73 -20.32
C ASP A 111 3.87 4.72 -21.61
N ARG A 112 4.36 5.37 -22.67
CA ARG A 112 3.68 5.38 -23.98
C ARG A 112 3.70 4.01 -24.65
N ALA A 113 4.82 3.29 -24.60
CA ALA A 113 4.91 1.92 -25.10
C ALA A 113 4.07 0.94 -24.28
N LEU A 114 4.05 1.09 -22.96
CA LEU A 114 3.21 0.27 -22.07
C LEU A 114 1.72 0.60 -22.18
N SER A 115 1.35 1.77 -22.71
CA SER A 115 -0.04 2.08 -23.02
C SER A 115 -0.60 1.23 -24.18
N THR A 116 0.26 0.64 -25.01
CA THR A 116 -0.18 -0.17 -26.16
C THR A 116 -0.29 -1.66 -25.83
N THR A 117 0.37 -2.12 -24.77
CA THR A 117 0.46 -3.52 -24.34
C THR A 117 -0.23 -3.69 -22.99
N GLU A 118 -1.07 -4.72 -22.79
CA GLU A 118 -1.61 -5.00 -21.45
C GLU A 118 -0.46 -5.44 -20.52
N SER A 119 -0.17 -4.60 -19.53
CA SER A 119 0.90 -4.83 -18.55
C SER A 119 0.42 -5.80 -17.46
N ALA A 120 1.33 -6.60 -16.90
CA ALA A 120 1.07 -7.46 -15.74
C ALA A 120 0.40 -6.70 -14.57
N VAL A 121 0.79 -5.44 -14.34
CA VAL A 121 0.17 -4.55 -13.33
C VAL A 121 -1.29 -4.21 -13.67
N ALA A 122 -1.60 -4.03 -14.96
CA ALA A 122 -2.97 -3.82 -15.41
C ALA A 122 -3.81 -5.09 -15.25
N THR A 123 -3.23 -6.27 -15.46
CA THR A 123 -3.88 -7.56 -15.21
C THR A 123 -4.17 -7.75 -13.72
N LEU A 124 -3.20 -7.49 -12.83
CA LEU A 124 -3.35 -7.50 -11.37
C LEU A 124 -4.51 -6.62 -10.89
N VAL A 125 -4.66 -5.44 -11.46
CA VAL A 125 -5.69 -4.47 -11.07
C VAL A 125 -7.07 -4.83 -11.63
N ASN A 126 -7.15 -5.38 -12.84
CA ASN A 126 -8.40 -5.54 -13.58
C ASN A 126 -8.91 -6.99 -13.67
N SER A 127 -8.11 -8.00 -13.30
CA SER A 127 -8.51 -9.41 -13.37
C SER A 127 -9.58 -9.74 -12.33
N PRO A 128 -10.73 -10.33 -12.68
CA PRO A 128 -11.73 -10.78 -11.71
C PRO A 128 -11.23 -11.88 -10.76
N LEU A 129 -10.21 -12.65 -11.17
CA LEU A 129 -9.59 -13.72 -10.37
C LEU A 129 -8.55 -13.19 -9.37
N ALA A 130 -8.13 -11.93 -9.52
CA ALA A 130 -7.16 -11.30 -8.62
C ALA A 130 -7.85 -10.53 -7.48
N ASP A 131 -9.04 -10.96 -7.05
CA ASP A 131 -9.73 -10.37 -5.89
C ASP A 131 -9.84 -11.43 -4.80
N MET A 132 -8.75 -11.57 -4.03
CA MET A 132 -8.57 -12.65 -3.06
C MET A 132 -9.47 -12.55 -1.82
N TYR A 133 -10.19 -11.42 -1.64
CA TYR A 133 -10.91 -11.09 -0.40
C TYR A 133 -12.40 -10.78 -0.62
N SER A 134 -13.01 -11.38 -1.62
CA SER A 134 -14.44 -11.20 -1.87
C SER A 134 -15.32 -11.55 -0.65
N SER A 135 -14.82 -12.38 0.28
CA SER A 135 -15.47 -12.82 1.52
C SER A 135 -14.80 -12.33 2.82
N GLY A 136 -13.65 -11.65 2.75
CA GLY A 136 -12.84 -11.30 3.93
C GLY A 136 -11.95 -12.43 4.46
N GLU A 137 -12.04 -13.63 3.86
CA GLU A 137 -11.15 -14.76 4.12
C GLU A 137 -10.14 -14.90 2.97
N PRO A 138 -8.90 -15.36 3.22
CA PRO A 138 -7.92 -15.59 2.16
C PRO A 138 -8.37 -16.75 1.27
N ASP A 139 -8.62 -16.49 -0.02
CA ASP A 139 -8.82 -17.55 -1.02
C ASP A 139 -7.55 -18.44 -1.13
N GLU A 140 -7.72 -19.76 -1.39
CA GLU A 140 -6.62 -20.72 -1.60
C GLU A 140 -5.84 -20.38 -2.88
N SER A 141 -4.91 -19.45 -2.79
CA SER A 141 -3.93 -19.13 -3.84
C SER A 141 -2.87 -20.24 -3.94
N SER A 142 -2.55 -20.67 -5.16
CA SER A 142 -1.45 -21.61 -5.42
C SER A 142 -0.05 -21.01 -5.24
N LEU A 143 0.05 -19.68 -5.07
CA LEU A 143 1.29 -18.95 -4.92
C LEU A 143 1.58 -18.70 -3.43
N VAL A 144 2.83 -18.93 -3.02
CA VAL A 144 3.27 -18.74 -1.62
C VAL A 144 3.21 -17.25 -1.27
N PRO A 145 2.40 -16.83 -0.29
CA PRO A 145 2.37 -15.45 0.17
C PRO A 145 3.75 -14.99 0.65
N VAL A 146 4.10 -13.73 0.37
CA VAL A 146 5.32 -13.13 0.93
C VAL A 146 5.06 -12.68 2.36
N LEU A 147 3.88 -12.10 2.60
CA LEU A 147 3.38 -11.69 3.91
C LEU A 147 1.96 -12.23 4.08
N ASP A 148 1.69 -12.86 5.21
CA ASP A 148 0.35 -13.29 5.60
C ASP A 148 -0.46 -12.16 6.27
N ARG A 149 -0.14 -10.90 5.95
CA ARG A 149 -0.71 -9.70 6.58
C ARG A 149 -1.04 -8.64 5.53
N ARG A 150 -2.10 -7.85 5.78
CA ARG A 150 -2.52 -6.75 4.90
C ARG A 150 -1.63 -5.50 5.09
N SER A 151 -1.47 -4.71 4.04
CA SER A 151 -0.93 -3.35 4.14
C SER A 151 -2.05 -2.34 4.38
N PHE A 152 -1.68 -1.10 4.69
CA PHE A 152 -2.62 0.03 4.62
C PHE A 152 -2.16 1.01 3.55
N VAL A 153 -2.76 0.90 2.37
CA VAL A 153 -2.45 1.65 1.15
C VAL A 153 -0.96 1.53 0.81
N ASP A 154 -0.18 2.60 1.03
CA ASP A 154 1.25 2.66 0.73
C ASP A 154 2.12 2.15 1.89
N ASP A 155 1.55 2.03 3.09
CA ASP A 155 2.26 1.71 4.33
C ASP A 155 2.23 0.18 4.55
N ILE A 156 3.40 -0.45 4.45
CA ILE A 156 3.58 -1.89 4.63
C ILE A 156 4.48 -2.13 5.84
N CYS A 157 4.03 -2.93 6.80
CA CYS A 157 4.83 -3.26 7.97
C CYS A 157 4.80 -4.75 8.28
N PHE A 158 5.96 -5.31 8.59
CA PHE A 158 6.13 -6.72 8.92
C PHE A 158 7.31 -6.91 9.86
N GLY A 159 7.40 -8.09 10.48
CA GLY A 159 8.51 -8.41 11.35
C GLY A 159 8.78 -9.91 11.46
N SER A 160 9.79 -10.24 12.26
CA SER A 160 10.13 -11.60 12.65
C SER A 160 10.82 -11.63 14.02
N GLU A 161 10.89 -12.82 14.62
CA GLU A 161 11.63 -13.07 15.87
C GLU A 161 13.15 -12.93 15.67
N THR A 162 13.66 -13.26 14.49
CA THR A 162 15.10 -13.20 14.18
C THR A 162 15.42 -12.16 13.10
N PHE A 163 16.64 -11.62 13.17
CA PHE A 163 17.12 -10.62 12.23
C PHE A 163 17.20 -11.20 10.81
N GLU A 164 17.74 -12.41 10.69
CA GLU A 164 17.94 -13.11 9.42
C GLU A 164 16.62 -13.43 8.73
N ALA A 165 15.61 -13.89 9.48
CA ALA A 165 14.29 -14.17 8.92
C ALA A 165 13.58 -12.88 8.46
N CYS A 166 13.71 -11.78 9.22
CA CYS A 166 13.18 -10.49 8.82
C CYS A 166 13.84 -9.99 7.51
N LEU A 167 15.16 -10.12 7.41
CA LEU A 167 15.91 -9.75 6.20
C LEU A 167 15.56 -10.64 5.00
N ALA A 168 15.39 -11.95 5.20
CA ALA A 168 14.97 -12.87 4.14
C ALA A 168 13.58 -12.52 3.60
N THR A 169 12.63 -12.19 4.48
CA THR A 169 11.29 -11.72 4.07
C THR A 169 11.36 -10.39 3.34
N LEU A 170 12.19 -9.44 3.81
CA LEU A 170 12.43 -8.18 3.09
C LEU A 170 12.96 -8.44 1.67
N GLY A 171 13.92 -9.35 1.51
CA GLY A 171 14.46 -9.74 0.21
C GLY A 171 13.38 -10.28 -0.74
N ARG A 172 12.57 -11.25 -0.27
CA ARG A 172 11.44 -11.80 -1.05
C ARG A 172 10.44 -10.71 -1.46
N LEU A 173 10.13 -9.80 -0.54
CA LEU A 173 9.19 -8.71 -0.79
C LEU A 173 9.69 -7.71 -1.82
N LEU A 174 10.97 -7.32 -1.74
CA LEU A 174 11.58 -6.41 -2.71
C LEU A 174 11.66 -7.05 -4.11
N SER A 175 11.98 -8.34 -4.21
CA SER A 175 11.92 -9.08 -5.48
C SER A 175 10.51 -9.06 -6.08
N ARG A 176 9.49 -9.30 -5.26
CA ARG A 176 8.10 -9.25 -5.71
C ARG A 176 7.66 -7.84 -6.11
N PHE A 177 8.06 -6.81 -5.37
CA PHE A 177 7.78 -5.43 -5.75
C PHE A 177 8.46 -5.02 -7.05
N GLN A 178 9.65 -5.55 -7.34
CA GLN A 178 10.30 -5.35 -8.63
C GLN A 178 9.47 -5.96 -9.77
N GLU A 179 8.98 -7.20 -9.61
CA GLU A 179 8.10 -7.88 -10.58
C GLU A 179 6.80 -7.10 -10.80
N CYS A 180 6.18 -6.61 -9.73
CA CYS A 180 4.96 -5.80 -9.78
C CYS A 180 5.21 -4.31 -10.13
N ARG A 181 6.46 -3.90 -10.37
CA ARG A 181 6.88 -2.50 -10.63
C ARG A 181 6.43 -1.51 -9.55
N ILE A 182 6.34 -1.97 -8.31
CA ILE A 182 6.10 -1.14 -7.13
C ILE A 182 7.46 -0.64 -6.64
N SER A 183 7.59 0.67 -6.47
CA SER A 183 8.81 1.28 -5.94
C SER A 183 8.62 1.64 -4.48
N VAL A 184 9.63 1.39 -3.66
CA VAL A 184 9.66 1.71 -2.23
C VAL A 184 10.59 2.89 -1.99
N SER A 185 10.20 3.80 -1.10
CA SER A 185 11.00 4.95 -0.72
C SER A 185 12.09 4.54 0.26
N PHE A 186 13.35 4.59 -0.16
CA PHE A 186 14.47 4.27 0.73
C PHE A 186 14.56 5.24 1.93
N SER A 187 14.30 6.53 1.73
CA SER A 187 14.45 7.55 2.78
C SER A 187 13.32 7.58 3.80
N LYS A 188 12.15 7.04 3.46
CA LYS A 188 10.99 6.96 4.37
C LYS A 188 10.81 5.59 4.99
N SER A 189 11.42 4.56 4.41
CA SER A 189 11.34 3.20 4.93
C SER A 189 12.33 2.99 6.06
N LEU A 190 11.92 2.18 7.02
CA LEU A 190 12.72 1.71 8.15
C LEU A 190 12.98 0.22 7.95
N PHE A 191 14.24 -0.18 7.93
CA PHE A 191 14.64 -1.56 7.65
C PHE A 191 15.22 -2.22 8.90
N VAL A 192 14.66 -3.38 9.24
CA VAL A 192 15.12 -4.31 10.30
C VAL A 192 15.49 -3.60 11.61
N GLN A 193 14.54 -2.85 12.16
CA GLN A 193 14.68 -2.12 13.41
C GLN A 193 13.93 -2.80 14.57
N ARG A 194 14.36 -2.56 15.81
CA ARG A 194 13.66 -3.08 17.01
C ARG A 194 12.39 -2.32 17.38
N LYS A 195 12.26 -1.10 16.85
CA LYS A 195 11.11 -0.21 17.02
C LYS A 195 10.89 0.57 15.74
N VAL A 196 9.66 0.62 15.25
CA VAL A 196 9.30 1.39 14.05
C VAL A 196 8.02 2.19 14.28
N GLY A 197 7.95 3.37 13.66
CA GLY A 197 6.70 4.09 13.52
C GLY A 197 5.90 3.49 12.37
N PHE A 198 4.63 3.18 12.60
CA PHE A 198 3.73 2.64 11.59
C PHE A 198 2.29 3.09 11.87
N LEU A 199 1.62 3.69 10.87
CA LEU A 199 0.25 4.21 10.99
C LEU A 199 0.03 5.05 12.26
N SER A 200 0.91 5.99 12.58
CA SER A 200 0.81 6.82 13.80
C SER A 200 0.92 6.07 15.13
N HIS A 201 1.44 4.85 15.11
CA HIS A 201 1.73 4.05 16.28
C HIS A 201 3.22 3.73 16.33
N ASP A 202 3.73 3.63 17.55
CA ASP A 202 5.02 3.06 17.85
C ASP A 202 4.85 1.54 18.01
N VAL A 203 5.49 0.77 17.13
CA VAL A 203 5.46 -0.70 17.16
C VAL A 203 6.80 -1.23 17.65
N SER A 204 6.77 -2.12 18.63
CA SER A 204 7.96 -2.77 19.20
C SER A 204 7.60 -4.12 19.84
N ALA A 205 8.61 -4.87 20.25
CA ALA A 205 8.43 -6.10 21.03
C ALA A 205 7.78 -5.89 22.41
N ALA A 206 7.71 -4.64 22.91
CA ALA A 206 7.00 -4.30 24.15
C ALA A 206 5.49 -4.09 23.93
N GLY A 207 5.03 -4.20 22.69
CA GLY A 207 3.66 -3.90 22.28
C GLY A 207 3.56 -2.66 21.41
N ILE A 208 2.31 -2.22 21.23
CA ILE A 208 1.92 -1.12 20.33
C ILE A 208 1.48 0.05 21.20
N ALA A 209 2.02 1.24 20.93
CA ALA A 209 1.65 2.47 21.63
C ALA A 209 1.28 3.56 20.62
N PRO A 210 0.45 4.56 21.00
CA PRO A 210 0.27 5.76 20.19
C PRO A 210 1.59 6.50 19.98
N ASP A 211 1.79 7.09 18.79
CA ASP A 211 2.91 8.01 18.59
C ASP A 211 2.80 9.18 19.59
N ALA A 212 3.86 9.37 20.38
CA ALA A 212 3.87 10.34 21.47
C ALA A 212 3.62 11.78 20.99
N LYS A 213 4.05 12.14 19.78
CA LYS A 213 3.83 13.49 19.23
C LYS A 213 2.38 13.69 18.84
N LYS A 214 1.76 12.68 18.23
CA LYS A 214 0.33 12.75 17.87
C LYS A 214 -0.57 12.68 19.10
N ALA A 215 -0.22 11.88 20.11
CA ALA A 215 -0.94 11.83 21.37
C ALA A 215 -0.87 13.19 22.10
N ALA A 216 0.30 13.80 22.17
CA ALA A 216 0.47 15.13 22.77
C ALA A 216 -0.37 16.21 22.04
N ALA A 217 -0.36 16.20 20.69
CA ALA A 217 -1.17 17.13 19.91
C ALA A 217 -2.66 17.02 20.22
N VAL A 218 -3.18 15.81 20.48
CA VAL A 218 -4.58 15.61 20.88
C VAL A 218 -4.86 16.19 22.26
N THR A 219 -3.93 16.08 23.22
CA THR A 219 -4.10 16.65 24.57
C THR A 219 -4.08 18.19 24.59
N GLU A 220 -3.45 18.81 23.58
CA GLU A 220 -3.38 20.27 23.44
C GLU A 220 -4.59 20.86 22.68
N LEU A 221 -5.47 20.02 22.12
CA LEU A 221 -6.64 20.50 21.39
C LEU A 221 -7.61 21.23 22.33
N SER A 222 -8.00 22.44 21.91
CA SER A 222 -9.04 23.20 22.59
C SER A 222 -10.38 22.47 22.48
N PHE A 223 -11.15 22.44 23.58
CA PHE A 223 -12.43 21.75 23.58
C PHE A 223 -13.40 22.38 22.55
N PRO A 224 -14.02 21.59 21.66
CA PRO A 224 -14.86 22.14 20.60
C PRO A 224 -16.15 22.75 21.15
N ALA A 225 -16.46 23.98 20.73
CA ALA A 225 -17.66 24.71 21.15
C ALA A 225 -18.91 24.43 20.28
N SER A 226 -18.82 23.53 19.30
CA SER A 226 -19.92 23.24 18.37
C SER A 226 -20.15 21.74 18.23
N LYS A 227 -21.40 21.34 17.95
CA LYS A 227 -21.77 19.94 17.72
C LYS A 227 -20.91 19.28 16.63
N LYS A 228 -20.66 19.98 15.52
CA LYS A 228 -19.77 19.49 14.45
C LYS A 228 -18.32 19.33 14.92
N GLY A 229 -17.86 20.24 15.78
CA GLY A 229 -16.54 20.16 16.41
C GLY A 229 -16.42 18.96 17.36
N VAL A 230 -17.43 18.72 18.20
CA VAL A 230 -17.49 17.55 19.10
C VAL A 230 -17.48 16.26 18.30
N GLN A 231 -18.29 16.16 17.24
CA GLN A 231 -18.30 14.99 16.35
C GLN A 231 -16.94 14.74 15.68
N SER A 232 -16.29 15.79 15.18
CA SER A 232 -14.96 15.69 14.58
C SER A 232 -13.90 15.28 15.59
N PHE A 233 -13.97 15.80 16.82
CA PHE A 233 -13.05 15.49 17.91
C PHE A 233 -13.20 14.03 18.36
N LEU A 234 -14.43 13.57 18.59
CA LEU A 234 -14.71 12.17 18.92
C LEU A 234 -14.28 11.23 17.79
N GLY A 235 -14.48 11.62 16.53
CA GLY A 235 -13.97 10.86 15.37
C GLY A 235 -12.45 10.72 15.38
N ALA A 236 -11.72 11.78 15.74
CA ALA A 236 -10.27 11.74 15.86
C ALA A 236 -9.81 10.86 17.04
N LEU A 237 -10.52 10.91 18.18
CA LEU A 237 -10.23 10.06 19.34
C LEU A 237 -10.54 8.59 19.09
N ASN A 238 -11.55 8.29 18.27
CA ASN A 238 -11.93 6.92 17.96
C ASN A 238 -10.76 6.13 17.35
N TYR A 239 -9.85 6.81 16.65
CA TYR A 239 -8.62 6.22 16.12
C TYR A 239 -7.70 5.63 17.20
N TYR A 240 -7.70 6.21 18.40
CA TYR A 240 -6.92 5.74 19.55
C TYR A 240 -7.80 5.08 20.62
N SER A 241 -9.07 4.77 20.31
CA SER A 241 -10.04 4.25 21.28
C SER A 241 -9.57 3.01 22.02
N ARG A 242 -8.78 2.13 21.38
CA ARG A 242 -8.19 0.94 22.02
C ARG A 242 -7.27 1.26 23.20
N PHE A 243 -6.71 2.47 23.26
CA PHE A 243 -5.84 2.93 24.34
C PHE A 243 -6.58 3.80 25.37
N ILE A 244 -7.87 4.08 25.14
CA ILE A 244 -8.69 4.93 26.01
C ILE A 244 -9.70 4.03 26.73
N GLN A 245 -9.49 3.86 28.03
CA GLN A 245 -10.41 3.11 28.87
C GLN A 245 -11.80 3.78 28.89
N ASP A 246 -12.86 2.98 28.78
CA ASP A 246 -14.26 3.41 28.82
C ASP A 246 -14.67 4.46 27.76
N PHE A 247 -13.95 4.53 26.63
CA PHE A 247 -14.23 5.49 25.55
C PHE A 247 -15.69 5.46 25.05
N ALA A 248 -16.29 4.27 24.96
CA ALA A 248 -17.69 4.11 24.55
C ALA A 248 -18.67 4.84 25.49
N VAL A 249 -18.37 4.88 26.78
CA VAL A 249 -19.21 5.56 27.79
C VAL A 249 -19.08 7.07 27.65
N TYR A 250 -17.85 7.57 27.53
CA TYR A 250 -17.59 9.02 27.40
C TYR A 250 -18.08 9.60 26.07
N SER A 251 -17.94 8.85 24.97
CA SER A 251 -18.43 9.27 23.65
C SER A 251 -19.96 9.31 23.59
N ALA A 252 -20.65 8.34 24.22
CA ALA A 252 -22.11 8.33 24.31
C ALA A 252 -22.64 9.53 25.09
N ALA A 253 -22.03 9.86 26.23
CA ALA A 253 -22.41 11.02 27.06
C ALA A 253 -22.18 12.39 26.37
N SER A 254 -21.27 12.44 25.39
CA SER A 254 -20.92 13.67 24.67
C SER A 254 -21.74 13.88 23.38
N THR A 255 -22.50 12.87 22.95
CA THR A 255 -23.26 12.90 21.69
C THR A 255 -24.77 13.14 21.93
N SER A 256 -25.23 13.01 23.18
CA SER A 256 -26.59 13.35 23.65
C SER A 256 -26.80 14.86 23.78
#